data_AF-A0A7S4SXQ5-F1
#
_entry.id   AF-A0A7S4SXQ5-F1
#
_cell.length_a   1.000
_cell.length_b   1.000
_cell.length_c   1.000
_cell.angle_alpha   90.00
_cell.angle_beta   90.00
_cell.angle_gamma   90.00
#
_symmetry.space_group_name_H-M   'P 1'
#
loop_
_entity.id
_entity.type
_entity.pdbx_description
1 polymer ?
#
loop_
_entity_poly.entity_id
_entity_poly.type
_entity_poly.pdbx_seq_one_letter_code
_entity_poly.pdbx_strand_id
1 'polypeptide(L)'
;MKFCAALLGSLLLTGSTSAFQTSRGPSAFARHVKPLQAVIDYTENAQRDVYTMDEWASGNGVQKANGFQLTSDNGWDYYAMTTADIPAGTPVLYVPTSMILSAQRISDELGSSLQQAEQFLSSNEAGNQLPLFRLMVKILVEYEKGTQSTFYPWLNSLPRFFANGVSMTGESNKELSERHGVMSPQIYFFIILHFALSHNQLLYWSSRYINMYKHIQTHALNACPHMPLTSQRKKKTTLKNFSRPSSMSPA
;
A
#
# COMPACT_ATOMS: atom_id res chain seq x y z
N MET A 1 -35.87 -63.01 32.08
CA MET A 1 -36.59 -62.04 31.22
C MET A 1 -36.81 -60.75 31.98
N LYS A 2 -36.21 -59.65 31.56
CA LYS A 2 -36.59 -58.24 31.82
C LYS A 2 -35.63 -57.35 31.03
N PHE A 3 -36.10 -56.85 29.89
CA PHE A 3 -35.42 -55.87 29.04
C PHE A 3 -35.76 -54.46 29.57
N CYS A 4 -34.74 -53.66 29.88
CA CYS A 4 -34.87 -52.22 30.08
C CYS A 4 -34.09 -51.52 28.98
N ALA A 5 -34.79 -51.09 27.94
CA ALA A 5 -34.28 -50.20 26.91
C ALA A 5 -34.39 -48.76 27.43
N ALA A 6 -33.25 -48.14 27.74
CA ALA A 6 -33.17 -46.71 28.01
C ALA A 6 -32.76 -45.99 26.73
N LEU A 7 -33.74 -45.34 26.09
CA LEU A 7 -33.57 -44.41 24.99
C LEU A 7 -33.04 -43.08 25.55
N LEU A 8 -31.74 -42.80 25.36
CA LEU A 8 -31.14 -41.49 25.56
C LEU A 8 -31.03 -40.80 24.20
N GLY A 9 -32.06 -40.03 23.85
CA GLY A 9 -32.03 -39.09 22.74
C GLY A 9 -31.46 -37.76 23.20
N SER A 10 -30.19 -37.48 22.88
CA SER A 10 -29.59 -36.16 23.05
C SER A 10 -30.01 -35.25 21.89
N LEU A 11 -30.85 -34.27 22.22
CA LEU A 11 -31.33 -33.21 21.33
C LEU A 11 -30.19 -32.20 21.09
N LEU A 12 -29.51 -32.27 19.95
CA LEU A 12 -28.60 -31.22 19.49
C LEU A 12 -29.42 -30.09 18.85
N LEU A 13 -29.77 -29.08 19.65
CA LEU A 13 -30.23 -27.78 19.14
C LEU A 13 -29.00 -26.95 18.73
N THR A 14 -28.43 -27.23 17.56
CA THR A 14 -27.55 -26.26 16.89
C THR A 14 -28.43 -25.14 16.33
N GLY A 15 -28.66 -24.12 17.15
CA GLY A 15 -29.22 -22.86 16.68
C GLY A 15 -28.20 -22.18 15.78
N SER A 16 -28.33 -22.37 14.46
CA SER A 16 -27.60 -21.58 13.48
C SER A 16 -28.09 -20.14 13.55
N THR A 17 -27.45 -19.31 14.38
CA THR A 17 -27.63 -17.86 14.33
C THR A 17 -27.02 -17.37 13.02
N SER A 18 -27.84 -17.29 11.98
CA SER A 18 -27.45 -16.58 10.75
C SER A 18 -27.34 -15.10 11.07
N ALA A 19 -26.14 -14.65 11.45
CA ALA A 19 -25.84 -13.26 11.81
C ALA A 19 -26.02 -12.30 10.63
N PHE A 20 -26.13 -12.82 9.40
CA PHE A 20 -26.35 -12.04 8.21
C PHE A 20 -27.51 -12.59 7.39
N GLN A 21 -28.65 -11.91 7.48
CA GLN A 21 -29.70 -12.04 6.47
C GLN A 21 -29.47 -10.94 5.44
N THR A 22 -29.29 -11.32 4.17
CA THR A 22 -29.30 -10.39 3.04
C THR A 22 -30.68 -9.77 2.88
N SER A 23 -31.03 -8.84 3.77
CA SER A 23 -32.19 -7.97 3.60
C SER A 23 -31.81 -6.91 2.57
N ARG A 24 -32.16 -7.14 1.30
CA ARG A 24 -32.17 -6.09 0.28
C ARG A 24 -33.38 -5.19 0.54
N GLY A 25 -33.30 -4.34 1.55
CA GLY A 25 -34.27 -3.26 1.74
C GLY A 25 -34.08 -2.19 0.64
N PRO A 26 -35.16 -1.56 0.15
CA PRO A 26 -35.04 -0.44 -0.77
C PRO A 26 -34.38 0.74 -0.04
N SER A 27 -33.11 1.01 -0.37
CA SER A 27 -32.36 2.13 0.19
C SER A 27 -32.89 3.44 -0.40
N ALA A 28 -33.74 4.13 0.37
CA ALA A 28 -34.24 5.46 0.03
C ALA A 28 -33.27 6.55 0.49
N PHE A 29 -32.02 6.51 0.02
CA PHE A 29 -31.11 7.64 0.15
C PHE A 29 -31.26 8.53 -1.09
N ALA A 30 -31.63 9.79 -0.85
CA ALA A 30 -31.70 10.80 -1.88
C ALA A 30 -30.34 10.90 -2.60
N ARG A 31 -30.31 10.55 -3.89
CA ARG A 31 -29.11 10.59 -4.70
C ARG A 31 -28.59 12.01 -4.77
N HIS A 32 -27.50 12.28 -4.06
CA HIS A 32 -26.69 13.45 -4.29
C HIS A 32 -25.82 13.17 -5.53
N VAL A 33 -26.42 13.30 -6.73
CA VAL A 33 -25.69 13.13 -7.99
C VAL A 33 -24.84 14.39 -8.22
N LYS A 34 -23.62 14.38 -7.70
CA LYS A 34 -22.61 15.37 -8.08
C LYS A 34 -22.26 15.13 -9.55
N PRO A 35 -22.24 16.15 -10.42
CA PRO A 35 -21.94 15.96 -11.84
C PRO A 35 -20.54 15.38 -12.03
N LEU A 36 -20.45 14.42 -12.98
CA LEU A 36 -19.26 13.68 -13.36
C LEU A 36 -18.15 14.60 -13.91
N GLN A 37 -17.38 15.24 -13.05
CA GLN A 37 -15.98 15.47 -13.36
C GLN A 37 -15.28 14.12 -13.15
N ALA A 38 -14.95 13.46 -14.26
CA ALA A 38 -14.50 12.06 -14.33
C ALA A 38 -13.11 11.80 -13.73
N VAL A 39 -12.60 12.71 -12.91
CA VAL A 39 -11.26 12.69 -12.33
C VAL A 39 -11.39 12.90 -10.83
N ILE A 40 -10.73 12.03 -10.06
CA ILE A 40 -10.67 12.17 -8.60
C ILE A 40 -9.96 13.48 -8.28
N ASP A 41 -10.64 14.38 -7.56
CA ASP A 41 -10.05 15.62 -7.06
C ASP A 41 -8.99 15.28 -6.00
N TYR A 42 -7.73 15.56 -6.34
CA TYR A 42 -6.54 15.28 -5.52
C TYR A 42 -6.09 16.49 -4.70
N THR A 43 -6.86 17.59 -4.70
CA THR A 43 -6.56 18.70 -3.79
C THR A 43 -6.68 18.20 -2.35
N GLU A 44 -5.77 18.65 -1.48
CA GLU A 44 -5.74 18.24 -0.07
C GLU A 44 -7.06 18.53 0.65
N ASN A 45 -7.76 19.57 0.19
CA ASN A 45 -9.06 20.01 0.72
C ASN A 45 -10.26 19.38 -0.02
N ALA A 46 -10.06 18.41 -0.92
CA ALA A 46 -11.17 17.77 -1.59
C ALA A 46 -11.97 16.90 -0.60
N GLN A 47 -13.29 17.10 -0.60
CA GLN A 47 -14.18 16.29 0.22
C GLN A 47 -14.23 14.84 -0.26
N ARG A 48 -14.13 13.90 0.67
CA ARG A 48 -14.20 12.46 0.39
C ARG A 48 -15.64 12.03 0.14
N ASP A 49 -15.84 11.15 -0.83
CA ASP A 49 -17.15 10.59 -1.15
C ASP A 49 -17.34 9.21 -0.50
N VAL A 50 -17.55 9.20 0.81
CA VAL A 50 -17.68 7.98 1.61
C VAL A 50 -19.05 7.31 1.44
N TYR A 51 -20.10 8.09 1.17
CA TYR A 51 -21.46 7.55 1.04
C TYR A 51 -21.65 6.77 -0.26
N THR A 52 -21.11 7.27 -1.39
CA THR A 52 -21.11 6.51 -2.65
C THR A 52 -20.28 5.22 -2.52
N MET A 53 -19.19 5.25 -1.74
CA MET A 53 -18.42 4.04 -1.43
C MET A 53 -19.22 3.03 -0.63
N ASP A 54 -19.97 3.46 0.39
CA ASP A 54 -20.80 2.57 1.21
C ASP A 54 -21.95 1.92 0.41
N GLU A 55 -22.58 2.69 -0.49
CA GLU A 55 -23.58 2.17 -1.44
C GLU A 55 -22.96 1.14 -2.40
N TRP A 56 -21.82 1.49 -3.01
CA TRP A 56 -21.06 0.58 -3.88
C TRP A 56 -20.67 -0.72 -3.15
N ALA A 57 -20.17 -0.61 -1.92
CA ALA A 57 -19.76 -1.75 -1.11
C ALA A 57 -20.94 -2.69 -0.83
N SER A 58 -22.09 -2.11 -0.47
CA SER A 58 -23.33 -2.86 -0.26
C SER A 58 -23.78 -3.58 -1.55
N GLY A 59 -23.66 -2.91 -2.71
CA GLY A 59 -23.92 -3.51 -4.02
C GLY A 59 -22.98 -4.66 -4.39
N ASN A 60 -21.77 -4.68 -3.83
CA ASN A 60 -20.75 -5.71 -4.05
C ASN A 60 -20.75 -6.80 -2.95
N GLY A 61 -21.78 -6.86 -2.12
CA GLY A 61 -21.99 -7.95 -1.15
C GLY A 61 -21.40 -7.70 0.23
N VAL A 62 -20.95 -6.48 0.54
CA VAL A 62 -20.64 -6.10 1.92
C VAL A 62 -21.91 -6.16 2.76
N GLN A 63 -21.80 -6.75 3.95
CA GLN A 63 -22.90 -6.87 4.90
C GLN A 63 -22.52 -6.16 6.20
N LYS A 64 -23.45 -5.40 6.74
CA LYS A 64 -23.28 -4.55 7.92
C LYS A 64 -24.29 -4.96 8.98
N ALA A 65 -23.90 -4.97 10.25
CA ALA A 65 -24.83 -5.17 11.35
C ALA A 65 -25.85 -4.01 11.42
N ASN A 66 -27.02 -4.26 12.00
CA ASN A 66 -28.01 -3.21 12.18
C ASN A 66 -27.45 -2.07 13.04
N GLY A 67 -27.68 -0.84 12.61
CA GLY A 67 -27.15 0.37 13.27
C GLY A 67 -25.69 0.70 12.94
N PHE A 68 -24.97 -0.12 12.15
CA PHE A 68 -23.64 0.26 11.67
C PHE A 68 -23.74 1.39 10.65
N GLN A 69 -22.96 2.45 10.87
CA GLN A 69 -22.85 3.57 9.94
C GLN A 69 -21.44 4.17 9.92
N LEU A 70 -21.08 4.79 8.80
CA LEU A 70 -19.89 5.62 8.69
C LEU A 70 -20.27 7.06 9.02
N THR A 71 -19.54 7.69 9.94
CA THR A 71 -19.77 9.06 10.38
C THR A 71 -18.48 9.86 10.35
N SER A 72 -18.58 11.18 10.53
CA SER A 72 -17.43 12.07 10.71
C SER A 72 -17.80 13.24 11.61
N ASP A 73 -16.87 13.67 12.46
CA ASP A 73 -17.08 14.85 13.32
C ASP A 73 -16.80 16.16 12.57
N ASN A 74 -15.86 16.12 11.62
CA ASN A 74 -15.31 17.27 10.92
C ASN A 74 -15.47 17.21 9.39
N GLY A 75 -15.99 16.10 8.85
CA GLY A 75 -16.06 15.81 7.41
C GLY A 75 -14.75 15.31 6.79
N TRP A 76 -13.65 15.31 7.56
CA TRP A 76 -12.28 14.98 7.12
C TRP A 76 -11.77 13.65 7.64
N ASP A 77 -12.34 13.16 8.73
CA ASP A 77 -12.02 11.87 9.38
C ASP A 77 -13.29 11.05 9.52
N TYR A 78 -13.40 9.98 8.73
CA TYR A 78 -14.54 9.08 8.75
C TYR A 78 -14.18 7.84 9.56
N TYR A 79 -15.09 7.45 10.43
CA TYR A 79 -14.95 6.28 11.27
C TYR A 79 -16.26 5.52 11.34
N ALA A 80 -16.18 4.24 11.71
CA ALA A 80 -17.35 3.40 11.92
C ALA A 80 -17.93 3.65 13.31
N MET A 81 -19.25 3.76 13.39
CA MET A 81 -19.99 3.83 14.65
C MET A 81 -21.25 2.95 14.59
N THR A 82 -21.82 2.66 15.76
CA THR A 82 -23.07 1.93 15.90
C THR A 82 -24.11 2.80 16.58
N THR A 83 -25.35 2.82 16.05
CA THR A 83 -26.48 3.55 16.64
C THR A 83 -27.35 2.66 17.54
N ALA A 84 -27.06 1.37 17.58
CA ALA A 84 -27.74 0.40 18.42
C ALA A 84 -26.70 -0.50 19.12
N ASP A 85 -27.08 -1.07 20.26
CA ASP A 85 -26.23 -2.00 21.00
C ASP A 85 -26.03 -3.29 20.19
N ILE A 86 -24.76 -3.66 20.00
CA ILE A 86 -24.37 -4.92 19.35
C ILE A 86 -23.74 -5.83 20.40
N PRO A 87 -24.29 -7.03 20.66
CA PRO A 87 -23.73 -7.95 21.64
C PRO A 87 -22.30 -8.36 21.29
N ALA A 88 -21.45 -8.47 22.30
CA ALA A 88 -20.08 -8.94 22.15
C ALA A 88 -20.03 -10.32 21.47
N GLY A 89 -19.05 -10.52 20.58
CA GLY A 89 -18.92 -11.74 19.77
C GLY A 89 -19.80 -11.79 18.52
N THR A 90 -20.66 -10.80 18.28
CA THR A 90 -21.45 -10.68 17.05
C THR A 90 -20.62 -10.02 15.94
N PRO A 91 -20.68 -10.50 14.69
CA PRO A 91 -19.96 -9.87 13.60
C PRO A 91 -20.61 -8.55 13.19
N VAL A 92 -19.80 -7.48 13.11
CA VAL A 92 -20.27 -6.11 12.82
C VAL A 92 -20.24 -5.80 11.32
N LEU A 93 -19.25 -6.33 10.61
CA LEU A 93 -19.01 -6.08 9.20
C LEU A 93 -18.47 -7.35 8.54
N TYR A 94 -18.96 -7.66 7.35
CA TYR A 94 -18.46 -8.73 6.50
C TYR A 94 -18.11 -8.15 5.13
N VAL A 95 -16.88 -8.40 4.67
CA VAL A 95 -16.36 -7.95 3.37
C VAL A 95 -16.05 -9.17 2.52
N PRO A 96 -16.69 -9.32 1.34
CA PRO A 96 -16.41 -10.42 0.44
C PRO A 96 -14.96 -10.44 -0.03
N THR A 97 -14.38 -11.63 -0.17
CA THR A 97 -12.99 -11.78 -0.63
C THR A 97 -12.77 -11.19 -2.03
N SER A 98 -13.79 -11.12 -2.88
CA SER A 98 -13.72 -10.51 -4.22
C SER A 98 -13.34 -9.01 -4.20
N MET A 99 -13.67 -8.30 -3.12
CA MET A 99 -13.36 -6.88 -2.97
C MET A 99 -11.97 -6.61 -2.40
N ILE A 100 -11.31 -7.63 -1.85
CA ILE A 100 -9.99 -7.50 -1.24
C ILE A 100 -8.94 -7.49 -2.34
N LEU A 101 -8.21 -6.37 -2.43
CA LEU A 101 -7.00 -6.27 -3.23
C LEU A 101 -5.91 -7.11 -2.56
N SER A 102 -5.45 -8.17 -3.23
CA SER A 102 -4.38 -9.04 -2.75
C SER A 102 -3.25 -9.08 -3.75
N ALA A 103 -2.01 -9.08 -3.26
CA ALA A 103 -0.83 -9.13 -4.11
C ALA A 103 -0.77 -10.37 -5.00
N GLN A 104 -1.36 -11.49 -4.57
CA GLN A 104 -1.45 -12.71 -5.37
C GLN A 104 -2.31 -12.48 -6.61
N ARG A 105 -3.54 -11.97 -6.45
CA ARG A 105 -4.41 -11.67 -7.59
C ARG A 105 -3.81 -10.63 -8.53
N ILE A 106 -3.14 -9.63 -7.97
CA ILE A 106 -2.46 -8.62 -8.77
C ILE A 106 -1.31 -9.24 -9.57
N SER A 107 -0.59 -10.20 -9.00
CA SER A 107 0.44 -10.96 -9.72
C SER A 107 -0.16 -11.74 -10.89
N ASP A 108 -1.33 -12.33 -10.70
CA ASP A 108 -2.00 -13.10 -11.75
C ASP A 108 -2.54 -12.16 -12.86
N GLU A 109 -2.99 -10.96 -12.51
CA GLU A 109 -3.52 -9.95 -13.44
C GLU A 109 -2.42 -9.17 -14.20
N LEU A 110 -1.35 -8.76 -13.51
CA LEU A 110 -0.34 -7.81 -14.02
C LEU A 110 1.07 -8.41 -14.12
N GLY A 111 1.29 -9.65 -13.69
CA GLY A 111 2.64 -10.21 -13.46
C GLY A 111 3.57 -10.16 -14.68
N SER A 112 3.03 -10.37 -15.89
CA SER A 112 3.82 -10.27 -17.13
C SER A 112 4.31 -8.84 -17.40
N SER A 113 3.49 -7.83 -17.08
CA SER A 113 3.84 -6.42 -17.24
C SER A 113 4.82 -5.92 -16.17
N LEU A 114 4.84 -6.54 -14.98
CA LEU A 114 5.67 -6.11 -13.86
C LEU A 114 6.99 -6.86 -13.72
N GLN A 115 7.20 -7.94 -14.49
CA GLN A 115 8.32 -8.86 -14.32
C GLN A 115 9.69 -8.17 -14.23
N GLN A 116 9.98 -7.17 -15.08
CA GLN A 116 11.26 -6.47 -15.06
C GLN A 116 11.46 -5.65 -13.78
N ALA A 117 10.42 -4.94 -13.33
CA ALA A 117 10.46 -4.16 -12.09
C ALA A 117 10.58 -5.08 -10.86
N GLU A 118 9.88 -6.22 -10.86
CA GLU A 118 9.96 -7.20 -9.79
C GLU A 118 11.34 -7.86 -9.71
N GLN A 119 11.97 -8.17 -10.85
CA GLN A 119 13.33 -8.68 -10.88
C GLN A 119 14.33 -7.67 -10.30
N PHE A 120 14.17 -6.38 -10.63
CA PHE A 120 15.01 -5.31 -10.10
C PHE A 120 14.85 -5.14 -8.57
N LEU A 121 13.60 -5.16 -8.07
CA LEU A 121 13.34 -5.10 -6.63
C LEU A 121 13.89 -6.34 -5.92
N SER A 122 13.78 -7.51 -6.53
CA SER A 122 14.33 -8.75 -6.00
C SER A 122 15.85 -8.72 -5.92
N SER A 123 16.54 -8.13 -6.91
CA SER A 123 18.01 -8.03 -6.90
C SER A 123 18.56 -7.03 -5.88
N ASN A 124 17.76 -6.07 -5.43
CA ASN A 124 18.17 -5.03 -4.48
C ASN A 124 17.80 -5.36 -3.02
N GLU A 125 17.66 -6.64 -2.68
CA GLU A 125 17.24 -7.12 -1.35
C GLU A 125 15.86 -6.59 -0.89
N ALA A 126 15.07 -5.99 -1.80
CA ALA A 126 13.75 -5.47 -1.53
C ALA A 126 12.62 -6.48 -1.87
N GLY A 127 12.96 -7.77 -1.99
CA GLY A 127 12.00 -8.83 -2.33
C GLY A 127 10.79 -8.91 -1.39
N ASN A 128 11.00 -8.61 -0.10
CA ASN A 128 9.93 -8.58 0.90
C ASN A 128 8.89 -7.47 0.65
N GLN A 129 9.22 -6.46 -0.17
CA GLN A 129 8.34 -5.33 -0.51
C GLN A 129 7.53 -5.57 -1.80
N LEU A 130 7.77 -6.68 -2.51
CA LEU A 130 7.04 -6.98 -3.76
C LEU A 130 5.51 -6.96 -3.59
N PRO A 131 4.92 -7.52 -2.51
CA PRO A 131 3.47 -7.44 -2.32
C PRO A 131 2.94 -6.00 -2.21
N LEU A 132 3.67 -5.13 -1.52
CA LEU A 132 3.30 -3.72 -1.37
C LEU A 132 3.48 -2.96 -2.70
N PHE A 133 4.56 -3.24 -3.43
CA PHE A 133 4.78 -2.69 -4.77
C PHE A 133 3.63 -3.03 -5.72
N ARG A 134 3.20 -4.30 -5.76
CA ARG A 134 2.06 -4.75 -6.57
C ARG A 134 0.77 -4.02 -6.18
N LEU A 135 0.47 -3.91 -4.88
CA LEU A 135 -0.71 -3.18 -4.39
C LEU A 135 -0.70 -1.72 -4.84
N MET A 136 0.43 -1.04 -4.70
CA MET A 136 0.60 0.35 -5.12
C MET A 136 0.38 0.51 -6.62
N VAL A 137 0.99 -0.34 -7.46
CA VAL A 137 0.80 -0.29 -8.92
C VAL A 137 -0.66 -0.55 -9.28
N LYS A 138 -1.33 -1.52 -8.63
CA LYS A 138 -2.75 -1.78 -8.86
C LYS A 138 -3.60 -0.55 -8.54
N ILE A 139 -3.34 0.14 -7.43
CA ILE A 139 -4.05 1.38 -7.07
C ILE A 139 -3.85 2.44 -8.17
N LEU A 140 -2.63 2.64 -8.66
CA LEU A 140 -2.35 3.61 -9.73
C LEU A 140 -3.08 3.26 -11.04
N VAL A 141 -3.07 1.99 -11.44
CA VAL A 141 -3.77 1.51 -12.64
C VAL A 141 -5.28 1.73 -12.53
N GLU A 142 -5.87 1.45 -11.36
CA GLU A 142 -7.31 1.70 -11.15
C GLU A 142 -7.62 3.20 -11.06
N TYR A 143 -6.68 4.01 -10.54
CA TYR A 143 -6.81 5.47 -10.48
C TYR A 143 -6.81 6.09 -11.89
N GLU A 144 -5.91 5.64 -12.78
CA GLU A 144 -5.85 6.11 -14.18
C GLU A 144 -7.13 5.82 -14.97
N LYS A 145 -7.81 4.71 -14.67
CA LYS A 145 -9.11 4.38 -15.28
C LYS A 145 -10.22 5.35 -14.86
N GLY A 146 -10.05 6.10 -13.77
CA GLY A 146 -11.05 7.02 -13.24
C GLY A 146 -12.40 6.33 -13.04
N THR A 147 -13.46 6.92 -13.56
CA THR A 147 -14.84 6.39 -13.44
C THR A 147 -15.07 5.05 -14.14
N GLN A 148 -14.14 4.58 -14.98
CA GLN A 148 -14.21 3.25 -15.60
C GLN A 148 -13.73 2.15 -14.65
N SER A 149 -13.06 2.49 -13.54
CA SER A 149 -12.66 1.51 -12.54
C SER A 149 -13.85 1.07 -11.70
N THR A 150 -13.99 -0.25 -11.50
CA THR A 150 -14.93 -0.81 -10.51
C THR A 150 -14.61 -0.35 -9.09
N PHE A 151 -13.36 0.02 -8.80
CA PHE A 151 -12.91 0.51 -7.51
C PHE A 151 -13.02 2.03 -7.37
N TYR A 152 -13.56 2.74 -8.37
CA TYR A 152 -13.66 4.21 -8.34
C TYR A 152 -14.33 4.76 -7.07
N PRO A 153 -15.49 4.23 -6.60
CA PRO A 153 -16.11 4.74 -5.37
C PRO A 153 -15.19 4.59 -4.15
N TRP A 154 -14.49 3.45 -4.05
CA TRP A 154 -13.51 3.23 -2.99
C TRP A 154 -12.33 4.20 -3.08
N LEU A 155 -11.73 4.37 -4.26
CA LEU A 155 -10.62 5.30 -4.48
C LEU A 155 -11.03 6.76 -4.18
N ASN A 156 -12.21 7.17 -4.62
CA ASN A 156 -12.73 8.51 -4.39
C ASN A 156 -13.01 8.78 -2.90
N SER A 157 -13.24 7.73 -2.09
CA SER A 157 -13.44 7.83 -0.65
C SER A 157 -12.16 7.91 0.19
N LEU A 158 -10.98 7.65 -0.40
CA LEU A 158 -9.71 7.61 0.33
C LEU A 158 -9.29 8.99 0.86
N PRO A 159 -8.52 9.07 1.97
CA PRO A 159 -7.83 10.30 2.35
C PRO A 159 -7.00 10.89 1.21
N ARG A 160 -7.05 12.20 1.02
CA ARG A 160 -6.17 12.94 0.07
C ARG A 160 -4.81 13.25 0.67
N PHE A 161 -4.74 13.25 2.00
CA PHE A 161 -3.55 13.52 2.76
C PHE A 161 -3.37 12.43 3.82
N PHE A 162 -2.11 12.03 4.01
CA PHE A 162 -1.68 11.16 5.08
C PHE A 162 -0.57 11.88 5.84
N ALA A 163 -0.70 12.04 7.16
CA ALA A 163 0.36 12.60 8.02
C ALA A 163 1.38 11.51 8.38
N ASN A 164 2.25 11.14 7.45
CA ASN A 164 3.31 10.15 7.66
C ASN A 164 4.68 10.75 7.32
N GLY A 165 5.78 10.06 7.66
CA GLY A 165 7.14 10.58 7.42
C GLY A 165 7.45 10.92 5.95
N VAL A 166 6.68 10.38 5.00
CA VAL A 166 6.80 10.68 3.57
C VAL A 166 6.21 12.04 3.20
N SER A 167 5.16 12.48 3.91
CA SER A 167 4.49 13.76 3.65
C SER A 167 5.09 14.94 4.44
N MET A 168 6.00 14.67 5.38
CA MET A 168 6.65 15.69 6.18
C MET A 168 7.58 16.58 5.33
N THR A 169 7.33 17.88 5.36
CA THR A 169 8.22 18.88 4.74
C THR A 169 9.47 19.10 5.60
N GLY A 170 10.54 19.62 4.99
CA GLY A 170 11.88 19.67 5.58
C GLY A 170 11.99 20.32 6.97
N GLU A 171 11.13 21.28 7.31
CA GLU A 171 11.16 21.95 8.61
C GLU A 171 10.74 21.01 9.75
N SER A 172 9.60 20.33 9.59
CA SER A 172 9.12 19.33 10.55
C SER A 172 10.07 18.13 10.70
N ASN A 173 10.73 17.72 9.60
CA ASN A 173 11.75 16.68 9.63
C ASN A 173 13.04 17.13 10.33
N LYS A 174 13.41 18.41 10.25
CA LYS A 174 14.58 18.96 10.93
C LYS A 174 14.43 18.88 12.44
N GLU A 175 13.26 19.28 12.96
CA GLU A 175 12.96 19.19 14.39
C GLU A 175 12.93 17.74 14.91
N LEU A 176 12.37 16.81 14.12
CA LEU A 176 12.36 15.39 14.47
C LEU A 176 13.75 14.74 14.40
N SER A 177 14.56 15.12 13.41
CA SER A 177 15.94 14.66 13.29
C SER A 177 16.81 15.14 14.46
N GLU A 178 16.61 16.39 14.91
CA GLU A 178 17.33 16.97 16.05
C GLU A 178 16.92 16.32 17.38
N ARG A 179 15.66 15.90 17.54
CA ARG A 179 15.17 15.26 18.77
C ARG A 179 15.46 13.76 18.86
N HIS A 180 15.40 13.02 17.76
CA HIS A 180 15.38 11.56 17.80
C HIS A 180 16.56 10.86 17.15
N GLY A 181 17.51 11.59 16.54
CA GLY A 181 18.73 11.00 16.01
C GLY A 181 18.46 10.01 14.88
N VAL A 182 18.38 10.54 13.65
CA VAL A 182 18.37 9.81 12.37
C VAL A 182 17.05 9.09 12.04
N MET A 183 16.24 9.72 11.19
CA MET A 183 15.32 8.97 10.31
C MET A 183 16.15 8.12 9.35
N SER A 184 15.82 6.83 9.23
CA SER A 184 16.48 5.90 8.31
C SER A 184 16.40 6.44 6.86
N PRO A 185 17.54 6.69 6.19
CA PRO A 185 17.60 7.13 4.79
C PRO A 185 16.86 6.22 3.80
N GLN A 186 16.52 4.99 4.20
CA GLN A 186 15.84 4.03 3.35
C GLN A 186 14.42 4.49 2.97
N ILE A 187 13.70 5.20 3.84
CA ILE A 187 12.32 5.65 3.54
C ILE A 187 12.33 6.66 2.38
N TYR A 188 13.23 7.66 2.43
CA TYR A 188 13.38 8.65 1.35
C TYR A 188 13.92 8.03 0.06
N PHE A 189 14.80 7.04 0.14
CA PHE A 189 15.33 6.37 -1.04
C PHE A 189 14.22 5.64 -1.83
N PHE A 190 13.26 5.00 -1.14
CA PHE A 190 12.12 4.37 -1.82
C PHE A 190 11.18 5.39 -2.47
N ILE A 191 10.91 6.51 -1.83
CA ILE A 191 10.06 7.57 -2.40
C ILE A 191 10.74 8.21 -3.61
N ILE A 192 12.03 8.52 -3.51
CA ILE A 192 12.81 9.13 -4.61
C ILE A 192 12.98 8.14 -5.76
N LEU A 193 13.25 6.86 -5.49
CA LEU A 193 13.32 5.83 -6.52
C LEU A 193 11.95 5.62 -7.19
N HIS A 194 10.85 5.71 -6.43
CA HIS A 194 9.50 5.62 -6.97
C HIS A 194 9.11 6.87 -7.76
N PHE A 195 9.53 8.06 -7.34
CA PHE A 195 9.33 9.33 -8.07
C PHE A 195 10.20 9.39 -9.33
N ALA A 196 11.41 8.83 -9.29
CA ALA A 196 12.33 8.70 -10.42
C ALA A 196 11.90 7.61 -11.42
N LEU A 197 11.15 6.60 -10.95
CA LEU A 197 10.49 5.60 -11.80
C LEU A 197 9.15 6.12 -12.35
N SER A 198 8.38 6.91 -11.59
CA SER A 198 7.08 7.46 -12.01
C SER A 198 7.21 8.67 -12.94
N HIS A 199 8.25 9.51 -12.79
CA HIS A 199 8.59 10.52 -13.80
C HIS A 199 9.16 9.93 -15.09
N ASN A 200 9.41 8.61 -15.13
CA ASN A 200 10.00 7.94 -16.29
C ASN A 200 9.00 7.24 -17.19
N GLN A 201 7.70 7.18 -16.90
CA GLN A 201 6.74 6.51 -17.79
C GLN A 201 5.31 7.06 -17.72
N LEU A 202 5.07 8.21 -18.35
CA LEU A 202 3.84 8.45 -19.12
C LEU A 202 4.25 8.65 -20.59
N LEU A 203 4.60 7.53 -21.24
CA LEU A 203 4.60 7.30 -22.70
C LEU A 203 5.15 8.39 -23.64
N TYR A 204 6.16 9.16 -23.23
CA TYR A 204 6.91 10.04 -24.16
C TYR A 204 8.44 9.85 -24.11
N TRP A 205 8.98 9.02 -23.20
CA TRP A 205 10.41 9.09 -22.82
C TRP A 205 11.28 7.86 -23.14
N SER A 206 10.75 6.71 -23.52
CA SER A 206 11.59 5.51 -23.73
C SER A 206 12.48 5.55 -24.99
N SER A 207 12.10 6.27 -26.05
CA SER A 207 12.83 6.25 -27.34
C SER A 207 13.85 7.39 -27.52
N ARG A 208 13.70 8.53 -26.83
CA ARG A 208 14.68 9.65 -26.89
C ARG A 208 15.74 9.62 -25.79
N TYR A 209 15.47 9.06 -24.61
CA TYR A 209 16.45 9.09 -23.52
C TYR A 209 17.60 8.09 -23.67
N ILE A 210 17.39 6.97 -24.36
CA ILE A 210 18.48 6.04 -24.73
C ILE A 210 19.49 6.73 -25.69
N ASN A 211 18.99 7.59 -26.59
CA ASN A 211 19.84 8.39 -27.47
C ASN A 211 20.48 9.58 -26.75
N MET A 212 19.81 10.19 -25.77
CA MET A 212 20.37 11.28 -24.98
C MET A 212 21.48 10.81 -24.02
N TYR A 213 21.35 9.64 -23.39
CA TYR A 213 22.41 9.09 -22.53
C TYR A 213 23.65 8.67 -23.34
N LYS A 214 23.46 8.14 -24.55
CA LYS A 214 24.56 7.91 -25.50
C LYS A 214 25.21 9.23 -25.94
N HIS A 215 24.44 10.28 -26.17
CA HIS A 215 24.97 11.58 -26.58
C HIS A 215 25.73 12.29 -25.44
N ILE A 216 25.27 12.20 -24.18
CA ILE A 216 25.95 12.76 -23.01
C ILE A 216 27.22 11.98 -22.65
N GLN A 217 27.23 10.65 -22.76
CA GLN A 217 28.48 9.87 -22.61
C GLN A 217 29.50 10.20 -23.71
N THR A 218 29.03 10.41 -24.95
CA THR A 218 29.90 10.76 -26.08
C THR A 218 30.44 12.20 -25.95
N HIS A 219 29.67 13.14 -25.41
CA HIS A 219 30.14 14.49 -25.13
C HIS A 219 31.03 14.58 -23.88
N ALA A 220 30.78 13.80 -22.84
CA ALA A 220 31.62 13.76 -21.64
C ALA A 220 33.00 13.11 -21.91
N LEU A 221 33.09 12.15 -22.83
CA LEU A 221 34.36 11.56 -23.27
C LEU A 221 35.17 12.47 -24.22
N ASN A 222 34.49 13.38 -24.93
CA ASN A 222 35.14 14.30 -25.89
C ASN A 222 35.42 15.71 -25.34
N ALA A 223 34.84 16.10 -24.20
CA ALA A 223 34.97 17.43 -23.61
C ALA A 223 36.17 17.63 -22.65
N CYS A 224 37.06 16.64 -22.50
CA CYS A 224 38.31 16.80 -21.75
C CYS A 224 39.51 16.18 -22.50
N PRO A 225 39.96 16.77 -23.63
CA PRO A 225 41.31 16.52 -24.09
C PRO A 225 42.26 17.30 -23.17
N HIS A 226 43.08 16.58 -22.41
CA HIS A 226 44.13 17.09 -21.51
C HIS A 226 43.71 17.48 -20.09
N MET A 227 43.65 16.48 -19.20
CA MET A 227 44.22 16.66 -17.86
C MET A 227 45.41 15.71 -17.67
N PRO A 228 46.60 16.21 -17.32
CA PRO A 228 47.76 15.39 -17.06
C PRO A 228 47.60 14.63 -15.74
N LEU A 229 47.79 13.31 -15.81
CA LEU A 229 47.91 12.42 -14.66
C LEU A 229 49.12 12.84 -13.81
N THR A 230 48.89 13.54 -12.69
CA THR A 230 49.90 13.67 -11.65
C THR A 230 49.30 13.48 -10.25
N SER A 231 50.05 12.75 -9.44
CA SER A 231 49.92 12.59 -7.98
C SER A 231 49.01 11.46 -7.47
N GLN A 232 49.49 10.23 -7.69
CA GLN A 232 49.22 9.08 -6.82
C GLN A 232 49.80 9.33 -5.42
N ARG A 233 48.97 9.73 -4.45
CA ARG A 233 49.35 9.80 -3.03
C ARG A 233 49.18 8.42 -2.39
N LYS A 234 50.26 7.64 -2.36
CA LYS A 234 50.39 6.38 -1.59
C LYS A 234 50.05 6.61 -0.12
N LYS A 235 48.90 6.11 0.36
CA LYS A 235 48.68 5.87 1.80
C LYS A 235 49.24 4.48 2.13
N LYS A 236 50.39 4.48 2.82
CA LYS A 236 51.10 3.30 3.32
C LYS A 236 50.43 2.90 4.63
N THR A 237 49.54 1.91 4.60
CA THR A 237 48.92 1.33 5.80
C THR A 237 49.89 0.35 6.45
N THR A 238 50.45 0.74 7.60
CA THR A 238 51.32 -0.12 8.41
C THR A 238 50.47 -1.09 9.21
N LEU A 239 50.42 -2.35 8.76
CA LEU A 239 49.93 -3.49 9.54
C LEU A 239 50.93 -3.81 10.67
N LYS A 240 50.53 -3.62 11.92
CA LYS A 240 51.23 -4.16 13.09
C LYS A 240 50.77 -5.60 13.31
N ASN A 241 51.68 -6.53 13.09
CA ASN A 241 51.55 -7.95 13.45
C ASN A 241 51.42 -8.08 14.98
N PHE A 242 50.31 -8.64 15.44
CA PHE A 242 50.12 -9.03 16.84
C PHE A 242 50.33 -10.53 16.96
N SER A 243 51.53 -10.93 17.37
CA SER A 243 51.88 -12.32 17.66
C SER A 243 51.21 -12.77 18.96
N ARG A 244 50.41 -13.83 18.89
CA ARG A 244 49.84 -14.51 20.07
C ARG A 244 50.86 -15.53 20.62
N PRO A 245 51.20 -15.51 21.91
CA PRO A 245 52.04 -16.54 22.51
C PRO A 245 51.26 -17.83 22.77
N SER A 246 51.93 -18.94 22.46
CA SER A 246 51.58 -20.32 22.76
C SER A 246 51.94 -20.70 24.19
N SER A 247 51.00 -21.32 24.92
CA SER A 247 51.23 -22.45 25.84
C SER A 247 50.04 -22.63 26.79
N MET A 248 49.47 -23.84 26.86
CA MET A 248 49.62 -24.73 28.01
C MET A 248 48.87 -26.05 27.77
N SER A 249 49.56 -27.12 28.16
CA SER A 249 49.20 -28.54 28.05
C SER A 249 48.14 -28.95 29.09
N PRO A 250 47.46 -30.10 28.90
CA PRO A 250 46.50 -30.63 29.85
C PRO A 250 47.18 -31.51 30.92
N ALA A 251 46.55 -31.58 32.09
CA ALA A 251 46.67 -32.65 33.08
C ALA A 251 45.27 -33.11 33.46
#